data_AF-A0AAN8JUS5-F1
#
_entry.id   AF-A0AAN8JUS5-F1
#
_cell.length_a   1.000
_cell.length_b   1.000
_cell.length_c   1.000
_cell.angle_alpha   90.00
_cell.angle_beta   90.00
_cell.angle_gamma   90.00
#
_symmetry.space_group_name_H-M   'P 1'
#
loop_
_entity.id
_entity.type
_entity.pdbx_description
1 polymer ?
#
loop_
_entity_poly.entity_id
_entity_poly.type
_entity_poly.pdbx_seq_one_letter_code
_entity_poly.pdbx_strand_id
1 'polypeptide(L)'
;MGYNINKFIGSVDPNLLCGVCGGVFENAVLTSCGHSFCLECLKTWLNRPQTNSCPECRTLILYDSVKPILSLRSLINGLNVQCDHVERGCEVVVKLERLAKHLDTCTHFPIRCEGCDEVVNRYELASHQIQCHAIASTIDDEGPIPITRGKAREDEPIRHIEISDLLFRITTLELQLKKLRRDLQEAECRNDFLEREYRKAREELQQKHQDIVDIHLTDFDSDYSYGMTSDSICKLSLLIARCLLRKPSYIESDKIFACIKRCYEKYFRCGNEYEHDVHMLLATSYASNWFSPCQRLSLNCWLQCIVRYRQHTRYPRETK
;
A
#
# COMPACT_ATOMS: atom_id res chain seq x y z
N MET A 1 15.41 6.33 9.54
CA MET A 1 15.98 4.95 9.41
C MET A 1 14.85 4.07 8.89
N GLY A 2 15.11 2.95 8.21
CA GLY A 2 14.02 2.11 7.66
C GLY A 2 12.99 1.64 8.71
N TYR A 3 11.78 1.29 8.25
CA TYR A 3 10.72 0.79 9.11
C TYR A 3 11.03 -0.62 9.65
N ASN A 4 10.65 -0.89 10.90
CA ASN A 4 10.82 -2.21 11.50
C ASN A 4 9.90 -3.23 10.80
N ILE A 5 10.45 -4.40 10.42
CA ILE A 5 9.71 -5.47 9.74
C ILE A 5 8.54 -5.97 10.58
N ASN A 6 8.68 -6.03 11.90
CA ASN A 6 7.65 -6.56 12.80
C ASN A 6 6.38 -5.69 12.82
N LYS A 7 6.43 -4.47 12.29
CA LYS A 7 5.28 -3.57 12.20
C LYS A 7 4.30 -3.96 11.08
N PHE A 8 4.78 -4.73 10.09
CA PHE A 8 4.00 -5.09 8.91
C PHE A 8 3.29 -6.42 9.12
N ILE A 9 2.06 -6.51 8.60
CA ILE A 9 1.27 -7.74 8.62
C ILE A 9 1.45 -8.48 7.30
N GLY A 10 1.97 -9.70 7.40
CA GLY A 10 2.28 -10.56 6.25
C GLY A 10 3.77 -10.56 5.91
N SER A 11 4.15 -11.37 4.92
CA SER A 11 5.55 -11.43 4.46
C SER A 11 5.90 -10.18 3.65
N VAL A 12 6.85 -9.40 4.13
CA VAL A 12 7.43 -8.30 3.35
C VAL A 12 8.40 -8.88 2.31
N ASP A 13 8.30 -8.41 1.07
CA ASP A 13 9.22 -8.80 0.00
C ASP A 13 10.66 -8.40 0.37
N PRO A 14 11.64 -9.33 0.35
CA PRO A 14 13.04 -9.03 0.64
C PRO A 14 13.62 -7.90 -0.23
N ASN A 15 13.10 -7.68 -1.43
CA ASN A 15 13.51 -6.60 -2.33
C ASN A 15 13.14 -5.20 -1.81
N LEU A 16 12.31 -5.11 -0.75
CA LEU A 16 11.93 -3.86 -0.08
C LEU A 16 12.76 -3.58 1.17
N LEU A 17 13.74 -4.43 1.46
CA LEU A 17 14.58 -4.31 2.65
C LEU A 17 15.87 -3.57 2.35
N CYS A 18 16.28 -2.70 3.27
CA CYS A 18 17.51 -1.95 3.18
C CYS A 18 18.70 -2.78 3.66
N GLY A 19 19.72 -2.94 2.81
CA GLY A 19 20.96 -3.64 3.16
C GLY A 19 21.80 -3.02 4.29
N VAL A 20 21.46 -1.82 4.77
CA VAL A 20 22.16 -1.14 5.88
C VAL A 20 21.45 -1.34 7.22
N CYS A 21 20.14 -1.09 7.29
CA CYS A 21 19.40 -1.20 8.56
C CYS A 21 18.60 -2.49 8.71
N GLY A 22 18.50 -3.31 7.65
CA GLY A 22 17.70 -4.53 7.63
C GLY A 22 16.18 -4.32 7.69
N GLY A 23 15.71 -3.07 7.74
CA GLY A 23 14.30 -2.69 7.77
C GLY A 23 13.73 -2.40 6.39
N VAL A 24 12.40 -2.24 6.29
CA VAL A 24 11.72 -1.83 5.06
C VAL A 24 12.11 -0.41 4.69
N PHE A 25 12.32 -0.11 3.41
CA PHE A 25 12.82 1.20 3.01
C PHE A 25 11.93 2.37 3.50
N GLU A 26 12.57 3.32 4.18
CA GLU A 26 12.00 4.65 4.43
C GLU A 26 12.69 5.64 3.49
N ASN A 27 11.91 6.33 2.65
CA ASN A 27 12.42 7.28 1.65
C ASN A 27 13.56 6.66 0.82
N ALA A 28 13.25 5.57 0.10
CA ALA A 28 14.22 4.82 -0.70
C ALA A 28 14.95 5.71 -1.71
N VAL A 29 16.26 5.54 -1.81
CA VAL A 29 17.13 6.21 -2.77
C VAL A 29 17.98 5.21 -3.56
N LEU A 30 18.18 5.51 -4.83
CA LEU A 30 19.02 4.78 -5.77
C LEU A 30 20.38 5.47 -5.90
N THR A 31 21.44 4.69 -5.79
CA THR A 31 22.82 5.13 -6.03
C THR A 31 23.18 5.00 -7.52
N SER A 32 24.23 5.68 -7.96
CA SER A 32 24.73 5.59 -9.35
C SER A 32 25.13 4.17 -9.78
N CYS A 33 25.48 3.31 -8.82
CA CYS A 33 25.81 1.91 -9.05
C CYS A 33 24.59 0.97 -9.08
N GLY A 34 23.37 1.49 -8.86
CA GLY A 34 22.11 0.73 -8.94
C GLY A 34 21.63 0.10 -7.63
N HIS A 35 22.35 0.23 -6.52
CA HIS A 35 21.90 -0.25 -5.20
C HIS A 35 20.98 0.76 -4.51
N SER A 36 20.04 0.24 -3.71
CA SER A 36 18.98 1.02 -3.06
C SER A 36 19.10 1.00 -1.54
N PHE A 37 18.94 2.16 -0.91
CA PHE A 37 19.05 2.34 0.55
C PHE A 37 17.97 3.28 1.09
N CYS A 38 17.72 3.29 2.40
CA CYS A 38 16.97 4.39 3.00
C CYS A 38 17.81 5.67 2.91
N LEU A 39 17.19 6.82 2.65
CA LEU A 39 17.88 8.11 2.55
C LEU A 39 18.78 8.37 3.77
N GLU A 40 18.23 8.22 4.98
CA GLU A 40 18.97 8.46 6.22
C GLU A 40 20.09 7.44 6.45
N CYS A 41 19.89 6.19 6.03
CA CYS A 41 20.93 5.16 6.15
C CYS A 41 22.13 5.47 5.24
N LEU A 42 21.87 5.86 3.98
CA LEU A 42 22.93 6.23 3.05
C LEU A 42 23.63 7.52 3.49
N LYS A 43 22.89 8.55 3.92
CA LYS A 43 23.47 9.78 4.48
C LYS A 43 24.40 9.48 5.66
N THR A 44 23.93 8.68 6.62
CA THR A 44 24.72 8.31 7.80
C THR A 44 25.99 7.56 7.41
N TRP A 45 25.92 6.72 6.39
CA TRP A 45 27.07 6.00 5.86
C TRP A 45 28.08 6.93 5.18
N LEU A 46 27.63 7.83 4.31
CA LEU A 46 28.50 8.76 3.57
C LEU A 46 29.12 9.83 4.48
N ASN A 47 28.46 10.17 5.60
CA ASN A 47 28.99 11.11 6.58
C ASN A 47 30.13 10.55 7.44
N ARG A 48 30.42 9.24 7.36
CA ARG A 48 31.57 8.67 8.07
C ARG A 48 32.87 9.04 7.34
N PRO A 49 33.97 9.29 8.07
CA PRO A 49 35.25 9.59 7.44
C PRO A 49 35.70 8.40 6.57
N GLN A 50 36.21 8.70 5.37
CA GLN A 50 36.75 7.73 4.40
C GLN A 50 35.73 6.76 3.74
N THR A 51 34.41 7.05 3.78
CA THR A 51 33.36 6.14 3.25
C THR A 51 32.47 6.76 2.18
N ASN A 52 33.07 7.40 1.16
CA ASN A 52 32.34 7.89 -0.04
C ASN A 52 32.02 6.77 -1.04
N SER A 53 31.60 5.61 -0.56
CA SER A 53 31.39 4.41 -1.36
C SER A 53 30.10 3.70 -1.00
N CYS A 54 29.55 2.94 -1.94
CA CYS A 54 28.39 2.09 -1.73
C CYS A 54 28.64 1.09 -0.59
N PRO A 55 27.71 0.96 0.38
CA PRO A 55 27.80 -0.07 1.42
C PRO A 55 27.91 -1.50 0.89
N GLU A 56 27.31 -1.78 -0.27
CA GLU A 56 27.25 -3.15 -0.83
C GLU A 56 28.41 -3.45 -1.79
N CYS A 57 28.61 -2.62 -2.82
CA CYS A 57 29.60 -2.90 -3.87
C CYS A 57 30.88 -2.05 -3.78
N ARG A 58 30.96 -1.12 -2.81
CA ARG A 58 32.11 -0.22 -2.61
C ARG A 58 32.43 0.72 -3.79
N THR A 59 31.57 0.80 -4.80
CA THR A 59 31.67 1.81 -5.87
C THR A 59 31.57 3.22 -5.27
N LEU A 60 32.38 4.17 -5.76
CA LEU A 60 32.32 5.55 -5.31
C LEU A 60 30.93 6.17 -5.56
N ILE A 61 30.39 6.85 -4.56
CA ILE A 61 29.11 7.53 -4.64
C ILE A 61 29.34 9.04 -4.51
N LEU A 62 28.83 9.80 -5.47
CA LEU A 62 28.66 11.23 -5.36
C LEU A 62 27.26 11.50 -4.82
N TYR A 63 27.12 12.27 -3.74
CA TYR A 63 25.83 12.50 -3.09
C TYR A 63 24.80 13.11 -4.05
N ASP A 64 25.22 14.01 -4.94
CA ASP A 64 24.35 14.63 -5.96
C ASP A 64 23.81 13.65 -7.02
N SER A 65 24.46 12.50 -7.18
CA SER A 65 24.03 11.44 -8.11
C SER A 65 22.95 10.53 -7.52
N VAL A 66 22.64 10.66 -6.23
CA VAL A 66 21.61 9.87 -5.55
C VAL A 66 20.22 10.35 -5.95
N LYS A 67 19.35 9.42 -6.38
CA LYS A 67 17.99 9.73 -6.85
C LYS A 67 16.92 9.07 -5.98
N PRO A 68 15.82 9.76 -5.62
CA PRO A 68 14.72 9.14 -4.88
C PRO A 68 13.97 8.12 -5.75
N ILE A 69 13.55 6.99 -5.16
CA ILE A 69 12.77 5.96 -5.83
C ILE A 69 11.29 6.11 -5.46
N LEU A 70 10.56 6.92 -6.23
CA LEU A 70 9.16 7.24 -5.93
C LEU A 70 8.21 6.04 -6.09
N SER A 71 8.51 5.12 -7.00
CA SER A 71 7.71 3.90 -7.22
C SER A 71 7.69 2.98 -6.00
N LEU A 72 8.83 2.82 -5.32
CA LEU A 72 8.91 2.03 -4.09
C LEU A 72 8.15 2.69 -2.93
N ARG A 73 8.13 4.03 -2.87
CA ARG A 73 7.35 4.75 -1.85
C ARG A 73 5.87 4.39 -1.93
N SER A 74 5.28 4.40 -3.11
CA SER A 74 3.86 4.04 -3.30
C SER A 74 3.58 2.60 -2.91
N LEU A 75 4.49 1.68 -3.24
CA LEU A 75 4.35 0.26 -2.91
C LEU A 75 4.41 0.02 -1.39
N ILE A 76 5.42 0.61 -0.71
CA ILE A 76 5.64 0.48 0.73
C ILE A 76 4.49 1.13 1.52
N ASN A 77 4.01 2.29 1.05
CA ASN A 77 2.85 2.97 1.64
C ASN A 77 1.57 2.12 1.58
N GLY A 78 1.46 1.24 0.57
CA GLY A 78 0.34 0.33 0.40
C GLY A 78 0.36 -0.89 1.32
N LEU A 79 1.46 -1.15 2.03
CA LEU A 79 1.58 -2.28 2.95
C LEU A 79 0.71 -2.08 4.21
N ASN A 80 0.17 -3.19 4.72
CA ASN A 80 -0.62 -3.22 5.93
C ASN A 80 0.28 -3.24 7.17
N VAL A 81 -0.01 -2.37 8.12
CA VAL A 81 0.71 -2.23 9.38
C VAL A 81 -0.23 -2.27 10.57
N GLN A 82 0.29 -2.77 11.70
CA GLN A 82 -0.39 -2.65 12.98
C GLN A 82 -0.15 -1.26 13.58
N CYS A 83 -1.11 -0.80 14.39
CA CYS A 83 -0.95 0.38 15.21
C CYS A 83 0.22 0.22 16.19
N ASP A 84 0.92 1.30 16.54
CA ASP A 84 1.99 1.25 17.54
C ASP A 84 1.48 0.93 18.96
N HIS A 85 0.17 0.98 19.18
CA HIS A 85 -0.48 0.75 20.47
C HIS A 85 -1.15 -0.64 20.60
N VAL A 86 -0.62 -1.67 19.93
CA VAL A 86 -1.12 -3.06 20.10
C VAL A 86 -1.05 -3.50 21.56
N GLU A 87 0.02 -3.16 22.28
CA GLU A 87 0.20 -3.50 23.70
C GLU A 87 -0.88 -2.89 24.61
N ARG A 88 -1.54 -1.81 24.16
CA ARG A 88 -2.65 -1.15 24.86
C ARG A 88 -4.04 -1.59 24.37
N GLY A 89 -4.10 -2.58 23.47
CA GLY A 89 -5.33 -3.16 22.95
C GLY A 89 -5.77 -2.64 21.58
N CYS A 90 -4.95 -1.88 20.86
CA CYS A 90 -5.31 -1.45 19.51
C CYS A 90 -5.03 -2.55 18.47
N GLU A 91 -6.07 -3.25 18.03
CA GLU A 91 -5.97 -4.32 17.01
C GLU A 91 -6.17 -3.81 15.57
N VAL A 92 -6.24 -2.48 15.36
CA VAL A 92 -6.58 -1.91 14.06
C VAL A 92 -5.41 -2.07 13.08
N VAL A 93 -5.72 -2.65 11.92
CA VAL A 93 -4.82 -2.78 10.78
C VAL A 93 -5.12 -1.68 9.76
N VAL A 94 -4.11 -0.89 9.42
CA VAL A 94 -4.24 0.18 8.42
C VAL A 94 -3.10 0.11 7.41
N LYS A 95 -3.27 0.76 6.25
CA LYS A 95 -2.15 0.99 5.34
C LYS A 95 -1.16 1.96 5.96
N LEU A 96 0.14 1.79 5.68
CA LEU A 96 1.20 2.65 6.23
C LEU A 96 0.94 4.14 5.97
N GLU A 97 0.43 4.52 4.79
CA GLU A 97 0.03 5.90 4.47
C GLU A 97 -1.03 6.50 5.41
N ARG A 98 -1.91 5.67 5.97
CA ARG A 98 -3.02 6.09 6.83
C ARG A 98 -2.69 5.96 8.31
N LEU A 99 -1.55 5.37 8.66
CA LEU A 99 -1.16 5.15 10.05
C LEU A 99 -1.04 6.47 10.82
N ALA A 100 -0.45 7.52 10.24
CA ALA A 100 -0.34 8.82 10.91
C ALA A 100 -1.73 9.38 11.30
N LYS A 101 -2.68 9.35 10.35
CA LYS A 101 -4.08 9.78 10.60
C LYS A 101 -4.79 8.92 11.64
N HIS A 102 -4.48 7.62 11.67
CA HIS A 102 -4.99 6.73 12.71
C HIS A 102 -4.42 7.07 14.08
N LEU A 103 -3.12 7.33 14.21
CA LEU A 103 -2.49 7.67 15.49
C LEU A 103 -3.10 8.95 16.10
N ASP A 104 -3.40 9.95 15.26
CA ASP A 104 -4.09 11.17 15.70
C ASP A 104 -5.45 10.89 16.33
N THR A 105 -6.16 9.86 15.84
CA THR A 105 -7.53 9.50 16.24
C THR A 105 -7.62 8.20 17.04
N CYS A 106 -6.48 7.59 17.39
CA CYS A 106 -6.44 6.28 18.04
C CYS A 106 -7.10 6.33 19.43
N THR A 107 -8.00 5.39 19.71
CA THR A 107 -8.73 5.27 20.98
C THR A 107 -7.86 4.79 22.14
N HIS A 108 -6.80 4.03 21.83
CA HIS A 108 -5.83 3.49 22.79
C HIS A 108 -4.59 4.38 22.95
N PHE A 109 -4.63 5.60 22.42
CA PHE A 109 -3.53 6.55 22.56
C PHE A 109 -3.34 6.92 24.04
N PRO A 110 -2.10 6.89 24.58
CA PRO A 110 -1.82 7.26 25.96
C PRO A 110 -1.99 8.77 26.19
N ILE A 111 -2.91 9.15 27.06
CA ILE A 111 -3.11 10.54 27.47
C ILE A 111 -2.87 10.67 28.97
N ARG A 112 -2.18 11.74 29.36
CA ARG A 112 -2.00 12.09 30.78
C ARG A 112 -3.22 12.85 31.26
N CYS A 113 -3.76 12.43 32.39
CA CYS A 113 -4.80 13.18 33.07
C CYS A 113 -4.20 14.47 33.67
N GLU A 114 -4.81 15.63 33.37
CA GLU A 114 -4.33 16.93 33.89
C GLU A 114 -4.52 17.09 35.42
N GLY A 115 -5.34 16.23 36.05
CA GLY A 115 -5.55 16.26 37.49
C GLY A 115 -4.56 15.41 38.27
N CYS A 116 -4.45 14.11 37.95
CA CYS A 116 -3.70 13.14 38.75
C CYS A 116 -2.42 12.63 38.08
N ASP A 117 -2.06 13.15 36.90
CA ASP A 117 -0.90 12.74 36.09
C ASP A 117 -0.87 11.24 35.69
N GLU A 118 -1.94 10.48 35.93
CA GLU A 118 -2.02 9.09 35.48
C GLU A 118 -2.17 8.99 33.95
N VAL A 119 -1.47 8.01 33.36
CA VAL A 119 -1.52 7.74 31.92
C VAL A 119 -2.66 6.75 31.64
N VAL A 120 -3.74 7.25 31.05
CA VAL A 120 -4.92 6.46 30.68
C VAL A 120 -5.07 6.40 29.16
N ASN A 121 -5.84 5.43 28.66
CA ASN A 121 -6.17 5.39 27.24
C ASN A 121 -7.13 6.54 26.89
N ARG A 122 -7.06 7.08 25.68
CA ARG A 122 -7.96 8.16 25.22
C ARG A 122 -9.45 7.84 25.43
N TYR A 123 -9.87 6.60 25.21
CA TYR A 123 -11.25 6.15 25.48
C TYR A 123 -11.61 6.18 26.98
N GLU A 124 -10.66 5.86 27.86
CA GLU A 124 -10.86 5.80 29.31
C GLU A 124 -10.74 7.16 29.99
N LEU A 125 -10.20 8.17 29.29
CA LEU A 125 -9.99 9.52 29.84
C LEU A 125 -11.30 10.14 30.33
N ALA A 126 -12.40 10.00 29.60
CA ALA A 126 -13.70 10.56 30.00
C ALA A 126 -14.22 9.91 31.29
N SER A 127 -14.11 8.59 31.42
CA SER A 127 -14.50 7.87 32.64
C SER A 127 -13.56 8.18 33.80
N HIS A 128 -12.27 8.32 33.53
CA HIS A 128 -11.25 8.62 34.52
C HIS A 128 -11.39 10.06 35.06
N GLN A 129 -11.65 11.05 34.21
CA GLN A 129 -11.88 12.44 34.63
C GLN A 129 -13.08 12.59 35.57
N ILE A 130 -14.15 11.81 35.36
CA ILE A 130 -15.33 11.78 36.25
C ILE A 130 -14.97 11.22 37.63
N GLN A 131 -13.99 10.33 37.72
CA GLN A 131 -13.59 9.63 38.95
C GLN A 131 -12.27 10.17 39.52
N CYS A 132 -11.67 11.20 38.90
CA CYS A 132 -10.37 11.72 39.27
C CYS A 132 -10.48 12.63 40.51
N HIS A 133 -9.96 12.15 41.63
CA HIS A 133 -9.93 12.88 42.91
C HIS A 133 -9.25 14.26 42.81
N ALA A 134 -8.26 14.42 41.92
CA ALA A 134 -7.53 15.67 41.76
C ALA A 134 -8.29 16.73 40.93
N ILE A 135 -9.17 16.31 40.00
CA ILE A 135 -10.08 17.22 39.28
C ILE A 135 -11.25 17.61 40.18
N ALA A 136 -11.72 16.68 41.03
CA ALA A 136 -12.74 16.96 42.04
C ALA A 136 -12.27 18.06 43.02
N SER A 137 -11.01 18.02 43.46
CA SER A 137 -10.45 19.04 44.37
C SER A 137 -10.29 20.44 43.77
N THR A 138 -10.29 20.60 42.44
CA THR A 138 -10.25 21.94 41.81
C THR A 138 -11.62 22.62 41.70
N ILE A 139 -12.69 21.91 42.04
CA ILE A 139 -14.07 22.44 42.04
C ILE A 139 -14.45 23.00 43.43
N ASP A 140 -13.59 22.83 44.45
CA ASP A 140 -13.88 23.22 45.84
C ASP A 140 -13.48 24.67 46.22
N ASP A 141 -13.07 25.52 45.27
CA ASP A 141 -12.63 26.91 45.56
C ASP A 141 -13.74 27.98 45.46
N GLU A 142 -14.95 27.66 45.93
CA GLU A 142 -15.98 28.61 46.41
C GLU A 142 -16.52 28.12 47.77
N GLY A 143 -15.69 28.20 48.82
CA GLY A 143 -16.13 28.28 50.21
C GLY A 143 -16.36 26.96 50.99
N PRO A 144 -16.17 26.97 52.33
CA PRO A 144 -15.67 25.81 53.06
C PRO A 144 -16.76 24.91 53.64
N ILE A 145 -16.57 23.58 53.53
CA ILE A 145 -17.04 22.63 54.54
C ILE A 145 -15.86 21.72 54.94
N PRO A 146 -15.42 21.73 56.21
CA PRO A 146 -14.27 20.97 56.65
C PRO A 146 -14.64 19.49 56.88
N ILE A 147 -13.91 18.57 56.27
CA ILE A 147 -14.02 17.14 56.56
C ILE A 147 -12.78 16.72 57.37
N THR A 148 -12.94 16.69 58.69
CA THR A 148 -12.03 15.95 59.58
C THR A 148 -12.30 14.45 59.48
N ARG A 149 -11.23 13.68 59.30
CA ARG A 149 -11.22 12.21 59.26
C ARG A 149 -11.91 11.56 60.48
N GLY A 150 -12.85 10.67 60.17
CA GLY A 150 -12.94 9.33 60.77
C GLY A 150 -13.42 9.22 62.21
N LYS A 151 -14.74 9.07 62.38
CA LYS A 151 -15.34 8.15 63.36
C LYS A 151 -16.58 7.51 62.74
N ALA A 152 -16.59 6.19 62.75
CA ALA A 152 -17.74 5.36 62.38
C ALA A 152 -19.00 5.88 63.08
N ARG A 153 -20.04 6.19 62.29
CA ARG A 153 -21.41 6.34 62.75
C ARG A 153 -22.33 5.74 61.69
N GLU A 154 -23.15 4.83 62.17
CA GLU A 154 -24.35 4.31 61.52
C GLU A 154 -25.27 5.47 61.09
N ASP A 155 -26.09 5.21 60.08
CA ASP A 155 -27.15 6.06 59.52
C ASP A 155 -26.72 7.22 58.58
N GLU A 156 -26.25 6.89 57.38
CA GLU A 156 -26.45 7.78 56.22
C GLU A 156 -27.85 7.51 55.62
N PRO A 157 -28.70 8.52 55.41
CA PRO A 157 -29.97 8.32 54.75
C PRO A 157 -29.66 7.91 53.32
N ILE A 158 -30.17 6.73 52.91
CA ILE A 158 -30.23 6.31 51.52
C ILE A 158 -30.71 7.53 50.73
N ARG A 159 -29.88 8.09 49.84
CA ARG A 159 -30.30 9.20 48.98
C ARG A 159 -31.53 8.68 48.23
N HIS A 160 -32.71 9.15 48.63
CA HIS A 160 -33.95 8.85 47.94
C HIS A 160 -33.81 9.48 46.56
N ILE A 161 -33.45 8.67 45.57
CA ILE A 161 -33.59 9.06 44.18
C ILE A 161 -35.10 9.23 44.00
N GLU A 162 -35.54 10.48 43.95
CA GLU A 162 -36.95 10.76 43.78
C GLU A 162 -37.41 10.15 42.46
N ILE A 163 -38.57 9.49 42.48
CA ILE A 163 -39.17 8.84 41.30
C ILE A 163 -39.28 9.86 40.15
N SER A 164 -39.50 11.14 40.48
CA SER A 164 -39.51 12.27 39.53
C SER A 164 -38.23 12.39 38.70
N ASP A 165 -37.06 12.20 39.32
CA ASP A 165 -35.76 12.37 38.69
C ASP A 165 -35.45 11.23 37.72
N LEU A 166 -35.88 10.00 38.08
CA LEU A 166 -35.84 8.85 37.18
C LEU A 166 -36.80 9.01 36.00
N LEU A 167 -38.02 9.51 36.25
CA LEU A 167 -38.99 9.78 35.19
C LEU A 167 -38.45 10.82 34.20
N PHE A 168 -37.81 11.88 34.68
CA PHE A 168 -37.17 12.89 33.84
C PHE A 168 -36.02 12.31 32.99
N ARG A 169 -35.20 11.41 33.56
CA ARG A 169 -34.16 10.70 32.79
C ARG A 169 -34.74 9.77 31.75
N ILE A 170 -35.81 9.04 32.07
CA ILE A 170 -36.51 8.15 31.13
C ILE A 170 -37.06 8.97 29.96
N THR A 171 -37.76 10.09 30.21
CA THR A 171 -38.29 10.93 29.12
C THR A 171 -37.20 11.53 28.26
N THR A 172 -36.07 11.92 28.85
CA THR A 172 -34.90 12.41 28.12
C THR A 172 -34.30 11.34 27.22
N LEU A 173 -34.10 10.13 27.74
CA LEU A 173 -33.60 8.98 26.96
C LEU A 173 -34.57 8.57 25.85
N GLU A 174 -35.87 8.59 26.11
CA GLU A 174 -36.89 8.33 25.09
C GLU A 174 -36.82 9.35 23.94
N LEU A 175 -36.58 10.62 24.26
CA LEU A 175 -36.41 11.67 23.25
C LEU A 175 -35.13 11.48 22.44
N GLN A 176 -34.03 11.12 23.10
CA GLN A 176 -32.76 10.80 22.45
C GLN A 176 -32.88 9.58 21.53
N LEU A 177 -33.56 8.51 21.96
CA LEU A 177 -33.82 7.33 21.13
C LEU A 177 -34.66 7.67 19.89
N LYS A 178 -35.68 8.53 20.04
CA LYS A 178 -36.48 9.01 18.91
C LYS A 178 -35.64 9.84 17.93
N LYS A 179 -34.69 10.64 18.42
CA LYS A 179 -33.77 11.39 17.57
C LYS A 179 -32.82 10.46 16.82
N LEU A 180 -32.15 9.56 17.52
CA LEU A 180 -31.21 8.60 16.93
C LEU A 180 -31.88 7.71 15.88
N ARG A 181 -33.12 7.29 16.10
CA ARG A 181 -33.88 6.54 15.07
C ARG A 181 -34.09 7.34 13.79
N ARG A 182 -34.39 8.65 13.89
CA ARG A 182 -34.53 9.51 12.71
C ARG A 182 -33.20 9.69 12.00
N ASP A 183 -32.14 9.96 12.75
CA ASP A 183 -30.79 10.16 12.20
C ASP A 183 -30.30 8.88 11.49
N LEU A 184 -30.58 7.69 12.07
CA LEU A 184 -30.28 6.40 11.45
C LEU A 184 -31.03 6.22 10.13
N GLN A 185 -32.34 6.50 10.13
CA GLN A 185 -33.17 6.38 8.92
C GLN A 185 -32.70 7.33 7.80
N GLU A 186 -32.29 8.56 8.14
CA GLU A 186 -31.70 9.49 7.17
C GLU A 186 -30.36 8.98 6.62
N ALA A 187 -29.52 8.40 7.47
CA ALA A 187 -28.24 7.84 7.06
C ALA A 187 -28.43 6.62 6.14
N GLU A 188 -29.39 5.75 6.43
CA GLU A 188 -29.77 4.61 5.59
C GLU A 188 -30.22 5.08 4.20
N CYS A 189 -31.11 6.07 4.12
CA CYS A 189 -31.52 6.65 2.84
C CYS A 189 -30.36 7.27 2.05
N ARG A 190 -29.39 7.91 2.72
CA ARG A 190 -28.19 8.45 2.07
C ARG A 190 -27.28 7.35 1.55
N ASN A 191 -27.11 6.26 2.30
CA ASN A 191 -26.33 5.11 1.86
C ASN A 191 -26.95 4.45 0.63
N ASP A 192 -28.26 4.21 0.64
CA ASP A 192 -28.98 3.65 -0.51
C ASP A 192 -28.79 4.49 -1.78
N PHE A 193 -28.81 5.82 -1.64
CA PHE A 193 -28.54 6.73 -2.75
C PHE A 193 -27.10 6.60 -3.26
N LEU A 194 -26.12 6.64 -2.36
CA LEU A 194 -24.69 6.52 -2.71
C LEU A 194 -24.36 5.17 -3.35
N GLU A 195 -24.98 4.09 -2.90
CA GLU A 195 -24.81 2.76 -3.49
C GLU A 195 -25.31 2.70 -4.94
N ARG A 196 -26.43 3.36 -5.23
CA ARG A 196 -26.96 3.45 -6.61
C ARG A 196 -26.04 4.26 -7.50
N GLU A 197 -25.55 5.40 -7.03
CA GLU A 197 -24.60 6.24 -7.78
C GLU A 197 -23.27 5.51 -8.02
N TYR A 198 -22.76 4.81 -7.01
CA TYR A 198 -21.57 3.98 -7.16
C TYR A 198 -21.76 2.87 -8.20
N ARG A 199 -22.94 2.23 -8.22
CA ARG A 199 -23.27 1.19 -9.21
C ARG A 199 -23.25 1.75 -10.63
N LYS A 200 -23.90 2.90 -10.87
CA LYS A 200 -23.89 3.57 -12.18
C LYS A 200 -22.47 3.95 -12.62
N ALA A 201 -21.70 4.59 -11.74
CA ALA A 201 -20.33 4.99 -12.05
C ALA A 201 -19.43 3.78 -12.38
N ARG A 202 -19.65 2.64 -11.73
CA ARG A 202 -18.95 1.39 -12.02
C ARG A 202 -19.32 0.83 -13.40
N GLU A 203 -20.59 0.84 -13.76
CA GLU A 203 -21.08 0.40 -15.08
C GLU A 203 -20.53 1.31 -16.19
N GLU A 204 -20.56 2.63 -16.01
CA GLU A 204 -19.97 3.59 -16.96
C GLU A 204 -18.46 3.37 -17.15
N LEU A 205 -17.73 3.13 -16.07
CA LEU A 205 -16.29 2.85 -16.13
C LEU A 205 -16.02 1.54 -16.88
N GLN A 206 -16.83 0.50 -16.64
CA GLN A 206 -16.73 -0.77 -17.36
C GLN A 206 -17.02 -0.59 -18.85
N GLN A 207 -18.03 0.20 -19.21
CA GLN A 207 -18.34 0.49 -20.60
C GLN A 207 -17.18 1.25 -21.27
N LYS A 208 -16.67 2.32 -20.65
CA LYS A 208 -15.51 3.07 -21.18
C LYS A 208 -14.27 2.21 -21.32
N HIS A 209 -14.04 1.28 -20.39
CA HIS A 209 -12.94 0.32 -20.51
C HIS A 209 -13.12 -0.59 -21.72
N GLN A 210 -14.33 -1.10 -21.95
CA GLN A 210 -14.65 -1.91 -23.12
C GLN A 210 -14.48 -1.13 -24.43
N ASP A 211 -14.94 0.13 -24.47
CA ASP A 211 -14.79 1.00 -25.64
C ASP A 211 -13.31 1.28 -25.96
N ILE A 212 -12.46 1.51 -24.94
CA ILE A 212 -11.01 1.70 -25.12
C ILE A 212 -10.36 0.45 -25.70
N VAL A 213 -10.78 -0.74 -25.24
CA VAL A 213 -10.31 -2.03 -25.75
C VAL A 213 -10.73 -2.18 -27.22
N ASP A 214 -12.00 -1.94 -27.54
CA ASP A 214 -12.57 -2.14 -28.88
C ASP A 214 -11.99 -1.16 -29.93
N ILE A 215 -11.81 0.13 -29.60
CA ILE A 215 -11.22 1.13 -30.52
C ILE A 215 -9.82 0.71 -30.98
N HIS A 216 -9.04 0.10 -30.08
CA HIS A 216 -7.64 -0.25 -30.32
C HIS A 216 -7.42 -1.67 -30.88
N LEU A 217 -8.51 -2.40 -31.11
CA LEU A 217 -8.54 -3.73 -31.75
C LEU A 217 -8.81 -3.65 -33.25
N THR A 218 -9.12 -2.48 -33.79
CA THR A 218 -9.29 -2.26 -35.24
C THR A 218 -7.99 -2.45 -36.03
N ASP A 219 -6.83 -2.44 -35.36
CA ASP A 219 -5.52 -2.80 -35.92
C ASP A 219 -5.19 -4.30 -35.85
N PHE A 220 -6.11 -5.14 -35.36
CA PHE A 220 -5.93 -6.59 -35.29
C PHE A 220 -6.09 -7.21 -36.67
N ASP A 221 -5.03 -7.86 -37.16
CA ASP A 221 -5.08 -8.65 -38.38
C ASP A 221 -5.70 -10.03 -38.09
N SER A 222 -6.94 -10.23 -38.56
CA SER A 222 -7.72 -11.46 -38.38
C SER A 222 -7.12 -12.68 -39.09
N ASP A 223 -6.31 -12.45 -40.12
CA ASP A 223 -5.65 -13.51 -40.87
C ASP A 223 -4.34 -13.96 -40.20
N TYR A 224 -3.98 -13.32 -39.07
CA TYR A 224 -2.71 -13.51 -38.38
C TYR A 224 -1.51 -13.30 -39.32
N SER A 225 -1.71 -12.50 -40.37
CA SER A 225 -0.72 -12.24 -41.42
C SER A 225 0.23 -11.11 -41.03
N TYR A 226 0.49 -10.94 -39.73
CA TYR A 226 1.49 -10.03 -39.20
C TYR A 226 2.78 -10.25 -39.98
N GLY A 227 3.14 -9.26 -40.80
CA GLY A 227 4.33 -9.29 -41.64
C GLY A 227 5.59 -9.43 -40.78
N MET A 228 6.75 -9.45 -41.43
CA MET A 228 8.04 -9.61 -40.74
C MET A 228 8.83 -8.30 -40.72
N THR A 229 8.14 -7.17 -40.48
CA THR A 229 8.67 -5.80 -40.39
C THR A 229 8.67 -5.33 -38.92
N SER A 230 9.43 -4.28 -38.58
CA SER A 230 9.42 -3.72 -37.22
C SER A 230 8.01 -3.28 -36.78
N ASP A 231 7.24 -2.68 -37.69
CA ASP A 231 5.87 -2.21 -37.45
C ASP A 231 4.92 -3.35 -37.04
N SER A 232 5.00 -4.52 -37.69
CA SER A 232 4.14 -5.66 -37.37
C SER A 232 4.50 -6.32 -36.02
N ILE A 233 5.79 -6.36 -35.66
CA ILE A 233 6.26 -6.84 -34.35
C ILE A 233 5.76 -5.91 -33.24
N CYS A 234 5.84 -4.60 -33.45
CA CYS A 234 5.33 -3.59 -32.54
C CYS A 234 3.81 -3.71 -32.35
N LYS A 235 3.05 -3.87 -33.44
CA LYS A 235 1.59 -4.11 -33.39
C LYS A 235 1.22 -5.34 -32.57
N LEU A 236 1.93 -6.45 -32.79
CA LEU A 236 1.71 -7.70 -32.04
C LEU A 236 2.05 -7.54 -30.54
N SER A 237 3.16 -6.87 -30.22
CA SER A 237 3.55 -6.60 -28.84
C SER A 237 2.54 -5.69 -28.14
N LEU A 238 2.03 -4.67 -28.84
CA LEU A 238 1.05 -3.72 -28.31
C LEU A 238 -0.31 -4.39 -28.07
N LEU A 239 -0.74 -5.27 -28.96
CA LEU A 239 -1.96 -6.09 -28.80
C LEU A 239 -1.91 -6.90 -27.50
N ILE A 240 -0.79 -7.59 -27.25
CA ILE A 240 -0.60 -8.41 -26.05
C ILE A 240 -0.48 -7.53 -24.79
N ALA A 241 0.28 -6.44 -24.87
CA ALA A 241 0.47 -5.50 -23.76
C ALA A 241 -0.83 -4.82 -23.30
N ARG A 242 -1.78 -4.60 -24.22
CA ARG A 242 -3.09 -4.00 -23.89
C ARG A 242 -4.01 -4.94 -23.11
N CYS A 243 -3.88 -6.26 -23.29
CA CYS A 243 -4.72 -7.23 -22.59
C CYS A 243 -3.92 -8.26 -21.78
N LEU A 244 -2.88 -7.83 -21.05
CA LEU A 244 -1.96 -8.74 -20.33
C LEU A 244 -2.67 -9.78 -19.44
N LEU A 245 -3.71 -9.38 -18.71
CA LEU A 245 -4.33 -10.24 -17.70
C LEU A 245 -5.47 -11.11 -18.27
N ARG A 246 -6.21 -10.62 -19.27
CA ARG A 246 -7.37 -11.30 -19.84
C ARG A 246 -7.30 -11.27 -21.35
N LYS A 247 -7.18 -12.45 -21.96
CA LYS A 247 -7.18 -12.61 -23.41
C LYS A 247 -8.58 -12.39 -23.99
N PRO A 248 -8.74 -11.61 -25.09
CA PRO A 248 -10.00 -11.52 -25.83
C PRO A 248 -10.43 -12.88 -26.41
N SER A 249 -11.74 -13.13 -26.48
CA SER A 249 -12.33 -14.42 -26.84
C SER A 249 -12.12 -14.84 -28.31
N TYR A 250 -12.03 -13.88 -29.23
CA TYR A 250 -11.84 -14.12 -30.67
C TYR A 250 -10.36 -14.32 -31.06
N ILE A 251 -9.42 -14.11 -30.13
CA ILE A 251 -7.99 -14.33 -30.40
C ILE A 251 -7.63 -15.77 -30.10
N GLU A 252 -6.90 -16.42 -30.98
CA GLU A 252 -6.36 -17.77 -30.80
C GLU A 252 -4.90 -17.69 -30.32
N SER A 253 -4.64 -18.19 -29.11
CA SER A 253 -3.33 -18.03 -28.43
C SER A 253 -2.26 -18.83 -29.14
N ASP A 254 -2.60 -19.99 -29.70
CA ASP A 254 -1.67 -20.84 -30.42
C ASP A 254 -1.23 -20.21 -31.75
N LYS A 255 -2.14 -19.50 -32.44
CA LYS A 255 -1.83 -18.74 -33.65
C LYS A 255 -0.92 -17.55 -33.34
N ILE A 256 -1.23 -16.79 -32.29
CA ILE A 256 -0.36 -15.70 -31.81
C ILE A 256 1.03 -16.24 -31.42
N PHE A 257 1.08 -17.37 -30.70
CA PHE A 257 2.34 -18.02 -30.33
C PHE A 257 3.15 -18.44 -31.56
N ALA A 258 2.50 -18.96 -32.61
CA ALA A 258 3.17 -19.29 -33.86
C ALA A 258 3.76 -18.05 -34.56
N CYS A 259 3.05 -16.92 -34.53
CA CYS A 259 3.57 -15.64 -35.03
C CYS A 259 4.81 -15.20 -34.24
N ILE A 260 4.75 -15.21 -32.90
CA ILE A 260 5.89 -14.86 -32.03
C ILE A 260 7.08 -15.79 -32.29
N LYS A 261 6.84 -17.10 -32.42
CA LYS A 261 7.86 -18.09 -32.73
C LYS A 261 8.56 -17.77 -34.05
N ARG A 262 7.80 -17.44 -35.10
CA ARG A 262 8.36 -17.03 -36.40
C ARG A 262 9.23 -15.77 -36.27
N CYS A 263 8.79 -14.77 -35.50
CA CYS A 263 9.57 -13.56 -35.25
C CYS A 263 10.91 -13.89 -34.58
N TYR A 264 10.91 -14.76 -33.57
CA TYR A 264 12.13 -15.19 -32.88
C TYR A 264 13.06 -16.00 -33.78
N GLU A 265 12.54 -16.98 -34.53
CA GLU A 265 13.34 -17.80 -35.45
C GLU A 265 14.02 -16.94 -36.54
N LYS A 266 13.32 -15.92 -37.05
CA LYS A 266 13.91 -14.97 -38.01
C LYS A 266 15.01 -14.13 -37.37
N TYR A 267 14.80 -13.61 -36.16
CA TYR A 267 15.85 -12.92 -35.40
C TYR A 267 17.09 -13.81 -35.23
N PHE A 268 16.89 -15.07 -34.85
CA PHE A 268 17.98 -16.03 -34.66
C PHE A 268 18.77 -16.31 -35.96
N ARG A 269 18.11 -16.25 -37.12
CA ARG A 269 18.76 -16.47 -38.44
C ARG A 269 19.41 -15.21 -39.02
N CYS A 270 18.80 -14.05 -38.88
CA CYS A 270 19.15 -12.84 -39.64
C CYS A 270 19.86 -11.75 -38.82
N GLY A 271 19.93 -11.85 -37.49
CA GLY A 271 20.69 -10.93 -36.65
C GLY A 271 20.04 -9.56 -36.39
N ASN A 272 20.80 -8.70 -35.70
CA ASN A 272 20.41 -7.62 -34.77
C ASN A 272 19.45 -6.49 -35.20
N GLU A 273 18.96 -6.42 -36.44
CA GLU A 273 18.19 -5.25 -36.92
C GLU A 273 16.91 -4.95 -36.12
N TYR A 274 16.33 -5.96 -35.45
CA TYR A 274 15.08 -5.83 -34.68
C TYR A 274 15.17 -6.46 -33.27
N GLU A 275 16.38 -6.54 -32.71
CA GLU A 275 16.63 -7.22 -31.44
C GLU A 275 15.77 -6.65 -30.29
N HIS A 276 15.65 -5.33 -30.22
CA HIS A 276 14.89 -4.64 -29.17
C HIS A 276 13.39 -4.92 -29.31
N ASP A 277 12.85 -4.85 -30.52
CA ASP A 277 11.42 -5.09 -30.80
C ASP A 277 11.03 -6.53 -30.48
N VAL A 278 11.87 -7.50 -30.88
CA VAL A 278 11.67 -8.92 -30.58
C VAL A 278 11.80 -9.19 -29.08
N HIS A 279 12.77 -8.57 -28.41
CA HIS A 279 12.90 -8.68 -26.96
C HIS A 279 11.66 -8.12 -26.23
N MET A 280 11.15 -6.97 -26.66
CA MET A 280 9.93 -6.38 -26.11
C MET A 280 8.72 -7.27 -26.34
N LEU A 281 8.53 -7.79 -27.56
CA LEU A 281 7.46 -8.73 -27.89
C LEU A 281 7.51 -9.98 -26.99
N LEU A 282 8.69 -10.56 -26.79
CA LEU A 282 8.82 -11.75 -25.96
C LEU A 282 8.57 -11.44 -24.48
N ALA A 283 9.02 -10.28 -23.99
CA ALA A 283 8.82 -9.87 -22.61
C ALA A 283 7.34 -9.61 -22.30
N THR A 284 6.64 -8.89 -23.20
CA THR A 284 5.19 -8.66 -23.08
C THR A 284 4.41 -9.97 -23.19
N SER A 285 4.83 -10.88 -24.08
CA SER A 285 4.24 -12.21 -24.22
C SER A 285 4.44 -13.08 -22.98
N TYR A 286 5.63 -13.04 -22.37
CA TYR A 286 5.89 -13.80 -21.14
C TYR A 286 5.09 -13.26 -19.94
N ALA A 287 4.95 -11.93 -19.85
CA ALA A 287 4.16 -11.28 -18.81
C ALA A 287 2.64 -11.50 -18.95
N SER A 288 2.15 -11.85 -20.14
CA SER A 288 0.72 -12.04 -20.38
C SER A 288 0.22 -13.42 -19.92
N ASN A 289 -1.05 -13.49 -19.50
CA ASN A 289 -1.75 -14.73 -19.13
C ASN A 289 -2.36 -15.47 -20.35
N TRP A 290 -1.87 -15.20 -21.57
CA TRP A 290 -2.46 -15.73 -22.80
C TRP A 290 -2.00 -17.16 -23.14
N PHE A 291 -0.83 -17.55 -22.66
CA PHE A 291 -0.11 -18.73 -23.12
C PHE A 291 -0.08 -19.85 -22.08
N SER A 292 -0.03 -21.09 -22.55
CA SER A 292 0.09 -22.27 -21.68
C SER A 292 1.44 -22.30 -20.95
N PRO A 293 1.57 -23.07 -19.85
CA PRO A 293 2.84 -23.21 -19.13
C PRO A 293 4.01 -23.63 -20.03
N CYS A 294 3.77 -24.54 -20.99
CA CYS A 294 4.78 -25.00 -21.95
C CYS A 294 5.23 -23.88 -22.92
N GLN A 295 4.27 -23.07 -23.41
CA GLN A 295 4.57 -21.92 -24.26
C GLN A 295 5.34 -20.83 -23.50
N ARG A 296 4.95 -20.55 -22.25
CA ARG A 296 5.67 -19.61 -21.36
C ARG A 296 7.11 -20.04 -21.10
N LEU A 297 7.36 -21.35 -20.93
CA LEU A 297 8.71 -21.88 -20.79
C LEU A 297 9.55 -21.56 -22.04
N SER A 298 8.97 -21.76 -23.23
CA SER A 298 9.63 -21.46 -24.51
C SER A 298 9.95 -19.97 -24.65
N LEU A 299 9.00 -19.08 -24.32
CA LEU A 299 9.19 -17.63 -24.33
C LEU A 299 10.32 -17.20 -23.38
N ASN A 300 10.38 -17.76 -22.18
CA ASN A 300 11.44 -17.49 -21.23
C ASN A 300 12.81 -17.95 -21.75
N CYS A 301 12.90 -19.16 -22.33
CA CYS A 301 14.13 -19.64 -22.94
C CYS A 301 14.62 -18.69 -24.05
N TRP A 302 13.72 -18.22 -24.91
CA TRP A 302 14.04 -17.27 -25.98
C TRP A 302 14.51 -15.91 -25.45
N LEU A 303 13.86 -15.38 -24.40
CA LEU A 303 14.31 -14.15 -23.71
C LEU A 303 15.72 -14.29 -23.16
N GLN A 304 16.00 -15.38 -22.45
CA GLN A 304 17.31 -15.63 -21.87
C GLN A 304 18.40 -15.79 -22.94
N CYS A 305 18.09 -16.39 -24.09
CA CYS A 305 19.01 -16.47 -25.22
C CYS A 305 19.42 -15.09 -25.75
N ILE A 306 18.46 -14.18 -25.91
CA ILE A 306 18.74 -12.79 -26.35
C ILE A 306 19.62 -12.07 -25.33
N VAL A 307 19.30 -12.17 -24.03
CA VAL A 307 20.08 -11.54 -22.96
C VAL A 307 21.52 -12.07 -22.93
N ARG A 308 21.72 -13.38 -23.07
CA ARG A 308 23.06 -13.99 -23.14
C ARG A 308 23.83 -13.52 -24.37
N TYR A 309 23.17 -13.39 -25.53
CA TYR A 309 23.79 -12.87 -26.74
C TYR A 309 24.28 -11.42 -26.57
N ARG A 310 23.52 -10.56 -25.88
CA ARG A 310 23.94 -9.19 -25.50
C ARG A 310 25.20 -9.17 -24.63
N GLN A 311 25.32 -10.10 -23.70
CA GLN A 311 26.48 -10.19 -22.81
C GLN A 311 27.74 -10.61 -23.58
N HIS A 312 27.62 -11.55 -24.53
CA HIS A 312 28.74 -12.00 -25.36
C HIS A 312 29.21 -10.96 -26.38
N THR A 313 28.32 -10.13 -26.93
CA THR A 313 28.68 -9.11 -27.90
C THR A 313 29.26 -7.84 -27.27
N ARG A 314 28.91 -7.51 -26.01
CA ARG A 314 29.47 -6.35 -25.28
C ARG A 314 30.82 -6.60 -24.62
N TYR A 315 31.20 -7.86 -24.40
CA TYR A 315 32.51 -8.26 -23.88
C TYR A 315 33.03 -9.47 -24.68
N PRO A 316 33.66 -9.25 -25.85
CA PRO A 316 34.40 -10.34 -26.49
C PRO A 316 35.48 -10.77 -25.49
N ARG A 317 35.46 -12.06 -25.10
CA ARG A 317 36.52 -12.64 -24.27
C ARG A 317 37.84 -12.35 -24.98
N GLU A 318 38.70 -11.55 -24.36
CA GLU A 318 40.10 -11.47 -24.75
C GLU A 318 40.66 -12.90 -24.67
N THR A 319 40.85 -13.50 -25.83
CA THR A 319 41.52 -14.78 -26.00
C THR A 319 42.96 -14.60 -25.54
N LYS A 320 43.30 -15.18 -24.39
CA LYS A 320 44.68 -15.51 -24.03
C LYS A 320 45.05 -16.88 -24.56
#